data_AF-A0AAN8UM91-F1
#
_entry.id   AF-A0AAN8UM91-F1
#
_cell.length_a   1.000
_cell.length_b   1.000
_cell.length_c   1.000
_cell.angle_alpha   90.00
_cell.angle_beta   90.00
_cell.angle_gamma   90.00
#
_symmetry.space_group_name_H-M   'P 1'
#
loop_
_entity.id
_entity.type
_entity.pdbx_description
1 polymer ?
#
loop_
_entity_poly.entity_id
_entity_poly.type
_entity_poly.pdbx_seq_one_letter_code
_entity_poly.pdbx_strand_id
1 'polypeptide(L)'
;MGGKDSLSDTTGSALESMNSRETAHLSVDSGSRKSIGWEDEDKHPGILLTLKEPFLKAFRVMDKELKLHPKIDCFCSGTTAVILVKQGHDLVVGNIGDSRAVLEEAERIRQCKGRVFALQNEPEVPRVWLPNNNSPGLAMSRAFGDFCLKDFGLISVPEISYHCLTDKDEFVVLATDGIWDVLTNEEVTLLHQPHGLLLLSHLVEHAVQAWRSKYPFAKVDDCAVVCLFLHPDGSSAVSTSEEQAASMSKPIDFSSDKGDGSRQDALDHSCLYIEEKYREEAIVDGHQELQQME
;
A
#
# COMPACT_ATOMS: atom_id res chain seq x y z
N MET A 1 -17.48 -11.65 85.07
CA MET A 1 -17.20 -13.02 84.62
C MET A 1 -16.53 -12.90 83.25
N GLY A 2 -15.19 -13.01 83.16
CA GLY A 2 -14.46 -14.26 82.86
C GLY A 2 -14.67 -14.63 81.38
N GLY A 3 -13.72 -14.70 80.45
CA GLY A 3 -12.27 -14.71 80.49
C GLY A 3 -11.78 -15.63 79.34
N LYS A 4 -10.85 -15.13 78.53
CA LYS A 4 -9.82 -15.84 77.73
C LYS A 4 -10.21 -16.70 76.51
N ASP A 5 -9.59 -16.32 75.39
CA ASP A 5 -8.61 -17.08 74.59
C ASP A 5 -8.81 -18.60 74.41
N SER A 6 -8.75 -19.09 73.17
CA SER A 6 -7.55 -19.79 72.65
C SER A 6 -7.82 -20.59 71.35
N LEU A 7 -6.81 -20.54 70.47
CA LEU A 7 -6.25 -21.55 69.56
C LEU A 7 -7.14 -22.67 68.99
N SER A 8 -7.02 -22.86 67.66
CA SER A 8 -6.22 -23.99 67.13
C SER A 8 -5.98 -23.88 65.61
N ASP A 9 -4.70 -23.78 65.24
CA ASP A 9 -4.19 -24.39 64.02
C ASP A 9 -4.34 -25.91 64.13
N THR A 10 -4.43 -26.63 62.99
CA THR A 10 -3.64 -27.85 62.69
C THR A 10 -4.19 -28.54 61.44
N THR A 11 -3.41 -28.42 60.36
CA THR A 11 -2.96 -29.44 59.38
C THR A 11 -3.93 -30.49 58.82
N GLY A 12 -3.77 -30.76 57.52
CA GLY A 12 -3.68 -32.15 57.06
C GLY A 12 -4.17 -32.45 55.65
N SER A 13 -3.21 -32.83 54.78
CA SER A 13 -3.30 -33.95 53.81
C SER A 13 -4.36 -33.85 52.70
N ALA A 14 -3.98 -33.50 51.48
CA ALA A 14 -3.34 -34.34 50.45
C ALA A 14 -4.30 -35.30 49.71
N LEU A 15 -4.29 -35.12 48.38
CA LEU A 15 -4.39 -36.09 47.27
C LEU A 15 -5.68 -36.88 47.03
N GLU A 16 -6.23 -36.66 45.82
CA GLU A 16 -6.80 -37.59 44.82
C GLU A 16 -7.94 -36.88 44.05
N SER A 17 -8.20 -37.01 42.76
CA SER A 17 -7.52 -37.60 41.61
C SER A 17 -8.36 -37.22 40.36
N MET A 18 -7.68 -36.86 39.27
CA MET A 18 -7.97 -37.15 37.86
C MET A 18 -9.40 -37.13 37.29
N ASN A 19 -9.64 -36.24 36.31
CA ASN A 19 -9.93 -36.60 34.90
C ASN A 19 -10.06 -35.30 34.06
N SER A 20 -9.10 -35.00 33.17
CA SER A 20 -8.97 -35.49 31.78
C SER A 20 -9.98 -34.87 30.81
N ARG A 21 -9.47 -33.97 29.96
CA ARG A 21 -9.65 -33.98 28.49
C ARG A 21 -8.75 -32.95 27.83
N GLU A 22 -7.83 -33.47 27.03
CA GLU A 22 -7.02 -32.78 26.03
C GLU A 22 -7.92 -32.12 24.98
N THR A 23 -7.49 -30.97 24.46
CA THR A 23 -7.58 -30.71 23.02
C THR A 23 -6.52 -29.69 22.59
N ALA A 24 -5.54 -30.24 21.88
CA ALA A 24 -4.78 -29.67 20.76
C ALA A 24 -4.24 -28.22 20.85
N HIS A 25 -2.93 -28.18 21.03
CA HIS A 25 -1.98 -27.22 20.45
C HIS A 25 -2.45 -26.58 19.12
N LEU A 26 -2.53 -25.25 19.10
CA LEU A 26 -2.32 -24.45 17.89
C LEU A 26 -1.09 -23.58 18.13
N SER A 27 -0.05 -23.91 17.38
CA SER A 27 1.24 -23.25 17.31
C SER A 27 1.07 -21.76 16.98
N VAL A 28 1.33 -20.91 17.97
CA VAL A 28 1.66 -19.51 17.76
C VAL A 28 3.04 -19.49 17.10
N ASP A 29 3.10 -19.32 15.78
CA ASP A 29 4.33 -18.93 15.11
C ASP A 29 4.66 -17.50 15.53
N SER A 30 5.28 -17.39 16.69
CA SER A 30 5.96 -16.21 17.16
C SER A 30 7.28 -16.11 16.41
N GLY A 31 7.18 -15.74 15.14
CA GLY A 31 8.29 -15.21 14.36
C GLY A 31 8.71 -13.88 14.98
N SER A 32 9.47 -13.95 16.07
CA SER A 32 10.32 -12.87 16.55
C SER A 32 11.32 -12.57 15.43
N ARG A 33 10.89 -11.77 14.46
CA ARG A 33 11.78 -11.19 13.47
C ARG A 33 12.56 -10.13 14.23
N LYS A 34 13.67 -10.59 14.83
CA LYS A 34 14.72 -9.74 15.37
C LYS A 34 14.89 -8.57 14.40
N SER A 35 14.79 -7.36 14.93
CA SER A 35 15.38 -6.18 14.35
C SER A 35 16.78 -6.56 13.85
N ILE A 36 16.91 -6.71 12.54
CA ILE A 36 18.24 -6.77 11.93
C ILE A 36 18.80 -5.38 12.21
N GLY A 37 19.79 -5.31 13.10
CA GLY A 37 20.57 -4.10 13.27
C GLY A 37 21.21 -3.83 11.91
N TRP A 38 20.92 -2.67 11.34
CA TRP A 38 21.66 -2.19 10.17
C TRP A 38 23.00 -1.66 10.69
N GLU A 39 23.89 -2.59 11.05
CA GLU A 39 25.33 -2.34 11.05
C GLU A 39 25.86 -2.93 9.73
N ASP A 40 25.74 -2.15 8.66
CA ASP A 40 26.61 -2.26 7.48
C ASP A 40 26.55 -0.93 6.71
N GLU A 41 27.48 -0.03 7.01
CA GLU A 41 27.56 1.33 6.45
C GLU A 41 28.13 1.41 5.01
N ASP A 42 28.26 0.30 4.27
CA ASP A 42 29.11 0.29 3.05
C ASP A 42 28.48 -0.25 1.75
N LYS A 43 27.14 -0.34 1.61
CA LYS A 43 26.51 -0.76 0.33
C LYS A 43 25.22 -0.03 0.00
N HIS A 44 25.28 1.29 -0.17
CA HIS A 44 24.28 1.93 -1.02
C HIS A 44 24.75 1.85 -2.48
N PRO A 45 24.03 1.13 -3.36
CA PRO A 45 24.42 1.03 -4.76
C PRO A 45 24.46 2.43 -5.37
N GLY A 46 25.46 2.69 -6.21
CA GLY A 46 25.75 4.04 -6.71
C GLY A 46 24.54 4.73 -7.35
N ILE A 47 23.61 3.95 -7.91
CA ILE A 47 22.36 4.45 -8.47
C ILE A 47 21.38 4.96 -7.41
N LEU A 48 21.23 4.29 -6.27
CA LEU A 48 20.35 4.74 -5.19
C LEU A 48 20.85 6.09 -4.66
N LEU A 49 22.17 6.22 -4.47
CA LEU A 49 22.77 7.50 -4.08
C LEU A 49 22.53 8.58 -5.14
N THR A 50 22.62 8.22 -6.43
CA THR A 50 22.39 9.14 -7.54
C THR A 50 20.93 9.57 -7.65
N LEU A 51 19.97 8.67 -7.43
CA LEU A 51 18.54 8.91 -7.62
C LEU A 51 17.82 9.40 -6.36
N LYS A 52 18.38 9.20 -5.16
CA LYS A 52 17.75 9.61 -3.89
C LYS A 52 17.43 11.12 -3.86
N GLU A 53 18.42 11.96 -4.12
CA GLU A 53 18.22 13.43 -4.11
C GLU A 53 17.25 13.90 -5.23
N PRO A 54 17.36 13.41 -6.49
CA PRO A 54 16.34 13.65 -7.51
C PRO A 54 14.93 13.23 -7.10
N PHE A 55 14.74 12.06 -6.50
CA PHE A 55 13.44 11.59 -6.00
C PHE A 55 12.90 12.55 -4.94
N LEU A 56 13.67 12.85 -3.90
CA LEU A 56 13.27 13.78 -2.84
C LEU A 56 12.91 15.16 -3.40
N LYS A 57 13.72 15.64 -4.36
CA LYS A 57 13.46 16.91 -5.05
C LYS A 57 12.19 16.86 -5.88
N ALA A 58 11.94 15.79 -6.63
CA ALA A 58 10.75 15.65 -7.47
C ALA A 58 9.47 15.72 -6.63
N PHE A 59 9.40 14.97 -5.53
CA PHE A 59 8.26 15.00 -4.61
C PHE A 59 8.06 16.39 -4.01
N ARG A 60 9.14 17.03 -3.53
CA ARG A 60 9.07 18.39 -2.99
C ARG A 60 8.60 19.42 -4.02
N VAL A 61 9.10 19.33 -5.26
CA VAL A 61 8.72 20.24 -6.35
C VAL A 61 7.26 20.04 -6.71
N MET A 62 6.81 18.79 -6.87
CA MET A 62 5.43 18.46 -7.16
C MET A 62 4.46 19.02 -6.11
N ASP A 63 4.69 18.77 -4.83
CA ASP A 63 3.84 19.27 -3.74
C ASP A 63 3.82 20.81 -3.69
N LYS A 64 4.95 21.46 -3.98
CA LYS A 64 5.04 22.92 -4.07
C LYS A 64 4.27 23.46 -5.27
N GLU A 65 4.36 22.81 -6.42
CA GLU A 65 3.64 23.21 -7.63
C GLU A 65 2.13 23.05 -7.45
N LEU A 66 1.67 21.95 -6.84
CA LEU A 66 0.27 21.77 -6.45
C LEU A 66 -0.23 22.90 -5.56
N LYS A 67 0.55 23.31 -4.54
CA LYS A 67 0.19 24.42 -3.64
C LYS A 67 0.01 25.75 -4.36
N LEU A 68 0.79 25.98 -5.42
CA LEU A 68 0.81 27.23 -6.17
C LEU A 68 -0.12 27.20 -7.40
N HIS A 69 -0.70 26.05 -7.73
CA HIS A 69 -1.46 25.88 -8.94
C HIS A 69 -2.83 26.59 -8.84
N PRO A 70 -3.12 27.60 -9.68
CA PRO A 70 -4.27 28.49 -9.46
C PRO A 70 -5.64 27.85 -9.75
N LYS A 71 -5.66 26.67 -10.38
CA LYS A 71 -6.90 25.98 -10.80
C LYS A 71 -7.18 24.68 -10.04
N ILE A 72 -6.28 24.24 -9.17
CA ILE A 72 -6.42 22.97 -8.46
C ILE A 72 -6.51 23.32 -6.97
N ASP A 73 -7.66 23.07 -6.35
CA ASP A 73 -7.81 23.20 -4.90
C ASP A 73 -7.39 21.89 -4.23
N CYS A 74 -6.18 21.89 -3.67
CA CYS A 74 -5.63 20.80 -2.88
C CYS A 74 -5.56 21.13 -1.38
N PHE A 75 -6.37 22.07 -0.87
CA PHE A 75 -6.30 22.43 0.55
C PHE A 75 -6.77 21.28 1.46
N CYS A 76 -7.88 20.64 1.12
CA CYS A 76 -8.41 19.44 1.78
C CYS A 76 -8.55 18.26 0.81
N SER A 77 -7.81 18.30 -0.30
CA SER A 77 -7.71 17.22 -1.27
C SER A 77 -6.24 16.87 -1.42
N GLY A 78 -5.94 15.59 -1.25
CA GLY A 78 -4.61 15.04 -1.42
C GLY A 78 -4.63 13.74 -2.19
N THR A 79 -3.44 13.23 -2.46
CA THR A 79 -3.25 11.97 -3.18
C THR A 79 -1.99 11.26 -2.69
N THR A 80 -2.05 9.93 -2.72
CA THR A 80 -0.88 9.06 -2.55
C THR A 80 -0.06 9.04 -3.84
N ALA A 81 1.16 8.50 -3.78
CA ALA A 81 1.94 8.24 -4.97
C ALA A 81 2.95 7.13 -4.72
N VAL A 82 2.94 6.13 -5.59
CA VAL A 82 4.03 5.16 -5.73
C VAL A 82 4.69 5.39 -7.08
N ILE A 83 5.99 5.69 -7.08
CA ILE A 83 6.78 5.94 -8.29
C ILE A 83 7.89 4.90 -8.38
N LEU A 84 7.93 4.16 -9.49
CA LEU A 84 8.98 3.19 -9.81
C LEU A 84 9.87 3.76 -10.93
N VAL A 85 11.18 3.78 -10.70
CA VAL A 85 12.19 4.05 -11.72
C VAL A 85 13.02 2.78 -11.91
N LYS A 86 13.00 2.24 -13.13
CA LYS A 86 13.83 1.12 -13.57
C LYS A 86 14.98 1.63 -14.43
N GLN A 87 16.21 1.25 -14.11
CA GLN A 87 17.39 1.47 -14.94
C GLN A 87 18.23 0.19 -15.02
N GLY A 88 18.15 -0.53 -16.14
CA GLY A 88 18.79 -1.84 -16.26
C GLY A 88 18.22 -2.82 -15.22
N HIS A 89 19.08 -3.30 -14.32
CA HIS A 89 18.72 -4.16 -13.19
C HIS A 89 18.33 -3.37 -11.92
N ASP A 90 18.46 -2.05 -11.92
CA ASP A 90 18.20 -1.27 -10.72
C ASP A 90 16.75 -0.78 -10.69
N LEU A 91 16.02 -1.10 -9.61
CA LEU A 91 14.72 -0.53 -9.30
C LEU A 91 14.83 0.40 -8.10
N VAL A 92 14.30 1.62 -8.24
CA VAL A 92 14.12 2.57 -7.14
C VAL A 92 12.65 2.91 -7.02
N VAL A 93 12.09 2.74 -5.84
CA VAL A 93 10.68 3.04 -5.55
C VAL A 93 10.61 4.19 -4.55
N GLY A 94 9.76 5.17 -4.83
CA GLY A 94 9.38 6.22 -3.89
C GLY A 94 7.89 6.12 -3.57
N ASN A 95 7.54 5.98 -2.29
CA ASN A 95 6.16 5.90 -1.83
C ASN A 95 5.79 7.05 -0.89
N ILE A 96 4.63 7.67 -1.10
CA ILE A 96 3.87 8.39 -0.08
C ILE A 96 2.45 7.83 -0.04
N GLY A 97 2.00 7.38 1.12
CA GLY A 97 0.62 6.89 1.26
C GLY A 97 0.47 5.68 2.17
N ASP A 98 -0.66 4.98 1.92
CA ASP A 98 -1.06 3.63 2.34
C ASP A 98 -0.81 3.20 3.80
N SER A 99 -0.96 4.19 4.69
CA SER A 99 -1.37 4.06 6.09
C SER A 99 -0.53 3.16 7.00
N ARG A 100 0.68 3.63 7.34
CA ARG A 100 1.40 3.20 8.55
C ARG A 100 1.65 4.39 9.47
N ALA A 101 0.88 4.51 10.54
CA ALA A 101 1.31 5.30 11.70
C ALA A 101 2.36 4.50 12.47
N VAL A 102 3.57 4.43 11.92
CA VAL A 102 4.74 3.97 12.66
C VAL A 102 4.92 4.92 13.86
N LEU A 103 5.45 4.43 14.98
CA LEU A 103 5.62 5.23 16.20
C LEU A 103 6.28 6.59 15.91
N GLU A 104 7.26 6.60 14.99
CA GLU A 104 7.95 7.80 14.49
C GLU A 104 7.02 8.78 13.75
N GLU A 105 6.19 8.29 12.84
CA GLU A 105 5.21 9.12 12.10
C GLU A 105 4.23 9.78 13.06
N ALA A 106 3.71 9.02 14.01
CA ALA A 106 2.76 9.51 15.00
C ALA A 106 3.41 10.51 15.98
N GLU A 107 4.69 10.32 16.32
CA GLU A 107 5.46 11.26 17.11
C GLU A 107 5.63 12.59 16.37
N ARG A 108 6.08 12.55 15.10
CA ARG A 108 6.20 13.75 14.26
C ARG A 108 4.89 14.55 14.23
N ILE A 109 3.77 13.87 13.99
CA ILE A 109 2.45 14.52 13.96
C ILE A 109 2.13 15.21 15.29
N ARG A 110 2.35 14.54 16.43
CA ARG A 110 2.11 15.12 17.76
C ARG A 110 3.04 16.29 18.06
N GLN A 111 4.31 16.23 17.65
CA GLN A 111 5.27 17.33 17.78
C GLN A 111 4.81 18.56 16.96
N CYS A 112 4.18 18.35 15.82
CA CYS A 112 3.52 19.38 15.01
C CYS A 112 2.12 19.77 15.51
N LYS A 113 1.72 19.36 16.72
CA LYS A 113 0.39 19.61 17.34
C LYS A 113 -0.79 18.94 16.63
N GLY A 114 -0.55 18.15 15.60
CA GLY A 114 -1.56 17.27 15.02
C GLY A 114 -1.97 16.19 16.00
N ARG A 115 -3.15 15.60 15.78
CA ARG A 115 -3.65 14.49 16.61
C ARG A 115 -3.69 13.21 15.78
N VAL A 116 -3.43 12.09 16.44
CA VAL A 116 -3.48 10.75 15.83
C VAL A 116 -4.36 9.85 16.67
N PHE A 117 -5.48 9.41 16.10
CA PHE A 117 -6.36 8.40 16.68
C PHE A 117 -7.26 7.80 15.60
N ALA A 118 -7.75 6.59 15.85
CA ALA A 118 -8.63 5.86 14.95
C ALA A 118 -10.12 6.23 15.17
N LEU A 119 -10.96 6.00 14.16
CA LEU A 119 -12.41 6.07 14.34
C LEU A 119 -12.91 4.88 15.15
N GLN A 120 -14.03 5.03 15.86
CA GLN A 120 -14.59 3.94 16.66
C GLN A 120 -14.99 2.72 15.82
N ASN A 121 -15.47 2.93 14.60
CA ASN A 121 -15.84 1.88 13.65
C ASN A 121 -14.65 1.32 12.85
N GLU A 122 -13.47 1.93 12.97
CA GLU A 122 -12.25 1.52 12.25
C GLU A 122 -11.03 1.60 13.19
N PRO A 123 -11.01 0.84 14.30
CA PRO A 123 -10.01 0.99 15.36
C PRO A 123 -8.57 0.69 14.89
N GLU A 124 -8.42 -0.01 13.77
CA GLU A 124 -7.14 -0.40 13.18
C GLU A 124 -6.57 0.65 12.22
N VAL A 125 -7.30 1.73 11.94
CA VAL A 125 -6.88 2.77 10.98
C VAL A 125 -6.61 4.08 11.73
N PRO A 126 -5.36 4.36 12.11
CA PRO A 126 -4.98 5.63 12.70
C PRO A 126 -5.17 6.77 11.70
N ARG A 127 -5.84 7.83 12.13
CA ARG A 127 -6.10 9.00 11.29
C ARG A 127 -5.41 10.25 11.85
N VAL A 128 -5.03 11.14 10.95
CA VAL A 128 -4.44 12.45 11.25
C VAL A 128 -5.54 13.50 11.30
N TRP A 129 -5.56 14.26 12.40
CA TRP A 129 -6.60 15.26 12.68
C TRP A 129 -5.98 16.61 13.00
N LEU A 130 -6.73 17.68 12.71
CA LEU A 130 -6.40 19.03 13.17
C LEU A 130 -6.36 19.10 14.71
N PRO A 131 -5.57 20.02 15.31
CA PRO A 131 -5.41 20.12 16.76
C PRO A 131 -6.72 20.30 17.53
N ASN A 132 -7.63 21.12 16.98
CA ASN A 132 -8.86 21.55 17.65
C ASN A 132 -10.14 21.09 16.93
N ASN A 133 -10.02 20.26 15.89
CA ASN A 133 -11.17 19.81 15.10
C ASN A 133 -10.99 18.36 14.64
N ASN A 134 -12.04 17.54 14.75
CA ASN A 134 -12.06 16.16 14.26
C ASN A 134 -12.31 16.13 12.75
N SER A 135 -11.49 16.85 12.00
CA SER A 135 -11.48 16.93 10.55
C SER A 135 -10.05 17.22 10.08
N PRO A 136 -9.63 16.77 8.88
CA PRO A 136 -10.37 15.91 7.95
C PRO A 136 -10.42 14.44 8.40
N GLY A 137 -9.50 14.00 9.26
CA GLY A 137 -9.40 12.58 9.63
C GLY A 137 -8.70 11.76 8.56
N LEU A 138 -7.56 12.24 8.07
CA LEU A 138 -6.83 11.64 6.95
C LEU A 138 -6.21 10.31 7.38
N ALA A 139 -6.50 9.23 6.65
CA ALA A 139 -5.99 7.89 6.93
C ALA A 139 -4.57 7.69 6.36
N MET A 140 -3.68 8.67 6.48
CA MET A 140 -2.28 8.58 6.08
C MET A 140 -1.47 9.72 6.69
N SER A 141 -0.16 9.49 6.89
CA SER A 141 0.79 10.48 7.43
C SER A 141 1.68 11.12 6.37
N ARG A 142 1.59 10.64 5.11
CA ARG A 142 2.33 11.14 3.96
C ARG A 142 1.42 11.23 2.75
N ALA A 143 1.38 12.38 2.08
CA ALA A 143 0.58 12.62 0.89
C ALA A 143 1.06 13.88 0.16
N PHE A 144 0.70 13.99 -1.13
CA PHE A 144 0.65 15.28 -1.82
C PHE A 144 -0.67 15.98 -1.52
N GLY A 145 -0.70 17.32 -1.60
CA GLY A 145 -1.92 18.09 -1.31
C GLY A 145 -2.27 18.08 0.18
N ASP A 146 -3.54 18.08 0.55
CA ASP A 146 -4.01 18.16 1.95
C ASP A 146 -3.28 19.25 2.75
N PHE A 147 -3.14 20.44 2.14
CA PHE A 147 -2.37 21.55 2.74
C PHE A 147 -2.89 22.00 4.11
N CYS A 148 -4.15 21.71 4.44
CA CYS A 148 -4.73 21.92 5.76
C CYS A 148 -4.01 21.14 6.88
N LEU A 149 -3.33 20.03 6.55
CA LEU A 149 -2.64 19.14 7.50
C LEU A 149 -1.11 19.25 7.47
N LYS A 150 -0.52 19.96 6.50
CA LYS A 150 0.94 20.04 6.34
C LYS A 150 1.64 20.68 7.54
N ASP A 151 1.04 21.71 8.13
CA ASP A 151 1.57 22.35 9.36
C ASP A 151 1.36 21.48 10.61
N PHE A 152 0.64 20.36 10.49
CA PHE A 152 0.28 19.45 11.58
C PHE A 152 0.89 18.05 11.40
N GLY A 153 1.97 17.94 10.60
CA GLY A 153 2.83 16.76 10.54
C GLY A 153 2.60 15.82 9.35
N LEU A 154 1.65 16.15 8.46
CA LEU A 154 1.57 15.55 7.14
C LEU A 154 2.77 16.00 6.29
N ILE A 155 3.46 15.07 5.63
CA ILE A 155 4.62 15.38 4.80
C ILE A 155 4.49 14.79 3.40
N SER A 156 5.18 15.38 2.42
CA SER A 156 5.29 14.86 1.04
C SER A 156 6.65 14.18 0.78
N VAL A 157 7.40 13.86 1.84
CA VAL A 157 8.70 13.19 1.73
C VAL A 157 8.46 11.69 1.53
N PRO A 158 8.92 11.09 0.42
CA PRO A 158 8.71 9.66 0.16
C PRO A 158 9.57 8.78 1.06
N GLU A 159 9.07 7.58 1.33
CA GLU A 159 9.92 6.44 1.66
C GLU A 159 10.55 5.93 0.38
N ILE A 160 11.88 5.80 0.36
CA ILE A 160 12.63 5.36 -0.82
C ILE A 160 13.21 3.97 -0.55
N SER A 161 12.86 3.01 -1.40
CA SER A 161 13.42 1.66 -1.39
C SER A 161 14.15 1.37 -2.70
N TYR A 162 15.07 0.40 -2.64
CA TYR A 162 15.87 -0.03 -3.78
C TYR A 162 15.83 -1.57 -3.86
N HIS A 163 15.74 -2.07 -5.08
CA HIS A 163 15.86 -3.49 -5.38
C HIS A 163 16.75 -3.70 -6.61
N CYS A 164 17.69 -4.64 -6.52
CA CYS A 164 18.49 -5.08 -7.67
C CYS A 164 17.80 -6.32 -8.26
N LEU A 165 17.31 -6.20 -9.49
CA LEU A 165 16.69 -7.27 -10.25
C LEU A 165 17.62 -8.46 -10.40
N THR A 166 17.03 -9.62 -10.25
CA THR A 166 17.61 -10.93 -10.48
C THR A 166 16.76 -11.68 -11.50
N ASP A 167 17.30 -12.75 -12.09
CA ASP A 167 16.54 -13.58 -13.05
C ASP A 167 15.30 -14.28 -12.43
N LYS A 168 15.12 -14.17 -11.12
CA LYS A 168 13.91 -14.66 -10.41
C LYS A 168 12.79 -13.62 -10.37
N ASP A 169 13.09 -12.36 -10.68
CA ASP A 169 12.13 -11.28 -10.66
C ASP A 169 11.42 -11.23 -12.01
N GLU A 170 10.21 -11.75 -12.06
CA GLU A 170 9.47 -11.88 -13.33
C GLU A 170 8.61 -10.65 -13.62
N PHE A 171 8.04 -10.03 -12.59
CA PHE A 171 7.17 -8.88 -12.71
C PHE A 171 7.14 -8.02 -11.44
N VAL A 172 6.68 -6.78 -11.57
CA VAL A 172 6.40 -5.85 -10.47
C VAL A 172 4.97 -5.37 -10.58
N VAL A 173 4.21 -5.44 -9.47
CA VAL A 173 2.85 -4.91 -9.38
C VAL A 173 2.84 -3.66 -8.51
N LEU A 174 2.30 -2.57 -9.03
CA LEU A 174 1.94 -1.37 -8.28
C LEU A 174 0.42 -1.27 -8.28
N ALA A 175 -0.20 -1.11 -7.12
CA ALA A 175 -1.66 -1.00 -7.04
C ALA A 175 -2.09 -0.12 -5.86
N THR A 176 -3.33 0.36 -5.91
CA THR A 176 -3.97 1.10 -4.81
C THR A 176 -4.46 0.16 -3.70
N ASP A 177 -4.80 0.73 -2.55
CA ASP A 177 -5.50 0.06 -1.44
C ASP A 177 -6.82 -0.58 -1.89
N GLY A 178 -7.50 -0.02 -2.89
CA GLY A 178 -8.63 -0.69 -3.57
C GLY A 178 -8.32 -2.12 -4.04
N ILE A 179 -7.07 -2.46 -4.34
CA ILE A 179 -6.62 -3.85 -4.58
C ILE A 179 -6.10 -4.50 -3.28
N TRP A 180 -5.16 -3.85 -2.59
CA TRP A 180 -4.41 -4.46 -1.49
C TRP A 180 -5.21 -4.68 -0.19
N ASP A 181 -6.29 -3.93 0.04
CA ASP A 181 -7.15 -4.10 1.22
C ASP A 181 -7.97 -5.39 1.13
N VAL A 182 -8.18 -5.91 -0.09
CA VAL A 182 -9.07 -7.04 -0.33
C VAL A 182 -8.41 -8.25 -0.95
N LEU A 183 -7.22 -8.14 -1.53
CA LEU A 183 -6.46 -9.25 -2.10
C LEU A 183 -5.10 -9.43 -1.42
N THR A 184 -4.69 -10.67 -1.19
CA THR A 184 -3.35 -10.98 -0.69
C THR A 184 -2.30 -10.99 -1.80
N ASN A 185 -1.03 -10.92 -1.43
CA ASN A 185 0.08 -11.09 -2.37
C ASN A 185 -0.04 -12.40 -3.15
N GLU A 186 -0.43 -13.50 -2.49
CA GLU A 186 -0.63 -14.79 -3.13
C GLU A 186 -1.73 -14.71 -4.20
N GLU A 187 -2.87 -14.11 -3.88
CA GLU A 187 -3.98 -13.93 -4.83
C GLU A 187 -3.59 -13.10 -6.05
N VAL A 188 -2.77 -12.05 -5.86
CA VAL A 188 -2.22 -11.24 -6.96
C VAL A 188 -1.21 -12.04 -7.78
N THR A 189 -0.34 -12.84 -7.13
CA THR A 189 0.70 -13.63 -7.83
C THR A 189 0.15 -14.85 -8.57
N LEU A 190 -0.99 -15.41 -8.15
CA LEU A 190 -1.65 -16.54 -8.82
C LEU A 190 -2.10 -16.21 -10.25
N LEU A 191 -2.07 -14.93 -10.63
CA LEU A 191 -2.32 -14.45 -11.99
C LEU A 191 -1.11 -14.56 -12.93
N HIS A 192 -0.04 -15.27 -12.56
CA HIS A 192 1.16 -15.53 -13.37
C HIS A 192 0.93 -16.38 -14.66
N GLN A 193 -0.26 -16.38 -15.27
CA GLN A 193 -0.47 -17.12 -16.52
C GLN A 193 0.06 -16.35 -17.75
N PRO A 194 0.57 -17.01 -18.79
CA PRO A 194 1.40 -16.40 -19.84
C PRO A 194 0.66 -15.49 -20.85
N HIS A 195 -0.49 -14.93 -20.51
CA HIS A 195 -1.31 -14.11 -21.42
C HIS A 195 -1.75 -12.79 -20.75
N GLY A 196 -0.77 -11.88 -20.64
CA GLY A 196 -0.71 -10.68 -19.79
C GLY A 196 -1.64 -9.49 -20.06
N LEU A 197 -2.88 -9.67 -20.49
CA LEU A 197 -3.86 -8.56 -20.56
C LEU A 197 -5.20 -8.91 -19.92
N LEU A 198 -5.75 -10.08 -20.21
CA LEU A 198 -7.00 -10.55 -19.60
C LEU A 198 -6.88 -10.71 -18.07
N LEU A 199 -5.65 -10.80 -17.56
CA LEU A 199 -5.36 -11.08 -16.16
C LEU A 199 -5.48 -9.85 -15.26
N LEU A 200 -5.12 -8.65 -15.73
CA LEU A 200 -5.25 -7.44 -14.91
C LEU A 200 -6.70 -6.98 -14.79
N SER A 201 -7.49 -7.05 -15.88
CA SER A 201 -8.92 -6.76 -15.80
C SER A 201 -9.62 -7.76 -14.86
N HIS A 202 -9.26 -9.05 -14.93
CA HIS A 202 -9.78 -10.05 -14.00
C HIS A 202 -9.32 -9.83 -12.55
N LEU A 203 -8.09 -9.34 -12.33
CA LEU A 203 -7.62 -8.95 -11.00
C LEU A 203 -8.48 -7.85 -10.39
N VAL A 204 -8.72 -6.78 -11.17
CA VAL A 204 -9.54 -5.65 -10.75
C VAL A 204 -10.98 -6.11 -10.50
N GLU A 205 -11.54 -6.96 -11.36
CA GLU A 205 -12.86 -7.55 -11.14
C GLU A 205 -12.92 -8.42 -9.88
N HIS A 206 -11.88 -9.21 -9.62
CA HIS A 206 -11.79 -10.03 -8.42
C HIS A 206 -11.71 -9.16 -7.16
N ALA A 207 -10.92 -8.07 -7.18
CA ALA A 207 -10.88 -7.09 -6.09
C ALA A 207 -12.25 -6.47 -5.84
N VAL A 208 -12.95 -6.03 -6.89
CA VAL A 208 -14.32 -5.48 -6.80
C VAL A 208 -15.30 -6.49 -6.19
N GLN A 209 -15.21 -7.76 -6.55
CA GLN A 209 -16.03 -8.83 -5.97
C GLN A 209 -15.67 -9.10 -4.50
N ALA A 210 -14.38 -9.06 -4.17
CA ALA A 210 -13.87 -9.25 -2.81
C ALA A 210 -14.34 -8.11 -1.89
N TRP A 211 -14.32 -6.85 -2.34
CA TRP A 211 -14.92 -5.72 -1.62
C TRP A 211 -16.40 -5.96 -1.29
N ARG A 212 -17.20 -6.34 -2.29
CA ARG A 212 -18.64 -6.61 -2.10
C ARG A 212 -18.91 -7.76 -1.12
N SER A 213 -17.96 -8.69 -0.99
CA SER A 213 -18.09 -9.85 -0.11
C SER A 213 -17.59 -9.57 1.31
N LYS A 214 -16.42 -8.94 1.46
CA LYS A 214 -15.79 -8.63 2.75
C LYS A 214 -16.46 -7.45 3.45
N TYR A 215 -16.89 -6.45 2.68
CA TYR A 215 -17.46 -5.20 3.18
C TYR A 215 -18.80 -4.91 2.49
N PRO A 216 -19.85 -5.71 2.74
CA PRO A 216 -21.11 -5.66 1.99
C PRO A 216 -21.89 -4.34 2.15
N PHE A 217 -21.59 -3.56 3.19
CA PHE A 217 -22.20 -2.26 3.45
C PHE A 217 -21.27 -1.08 3.13
N ALA A 218 -20.03 -1.36 2.75
CA ALA A 218 -19.09 -0.33 2.30
C ALA A 218 -19.23 -0.12 0.79
N LYS A 219 -18.81 1.06 0.32
CA LYS A 219 -18.61 1.27 -1.11
C LYS A 219 -17.33 0.54 -1.52
N VAL A 220 -17.33 0.00 -2.73
CA VAL A 220 -16.11 -0.48 -3.37
C VAL A 220 -15.21 0.74 -3.62
N ASP A 221 -13.94 0.61 -3.25
CA ASP A 221 -12.96 1.66 -3.47
C ASP A 221 -12.47 1.70 -4.93
N ASP A 222 -11.79 2.77 -5.31
CA ASP A 222 -11.18 2.90 -6.63
C ASP A 222 -10.02 1.91 -6.78
N CYS A 223 -10.14 1.01 -7.75
CA CYS A 223 -9.20 -0.09 -7.96
C CYS A 223 -8.31 0.24 -9.16
N ALA A 224 -7.01 0.49 -8.91
CA ALA A 224 -6.03 0.73 -9.96
C ALA A 224 -4.84 -0.21 -9.79
N VAL A 225 -4.37 -0.79 -10.89
CA VAL A 225 -3.20 -1.68 -10.92
C VAL A 225 -2.36 -1.44 -12.17
N VAL A 226 -1.05 -1.47 -11.96
CA VAL A 226 0.00 -1.42 -12.98
C VAL A 226 0.88 -2.65 -12.79
N CYS A 227 1.10 -3.42 -13.86
CA CYS A 227 2.02 -4.54 -13.85
C CYS A 227 3.11 -4.35 -14.90
N LEU A 228 4.36 -4.44 -14.46
CA LEU A 228 5.56 -4.40 -15.28
C LEU A 228 6.17 -5.79 -15.36
N PHE A 229 6.13 -6.42 -16.53
CA PHE A 229 6.84 -7.69 -16.76
C PHE A 229 8.30 -7.39 -17.14
N LEU A 230 9.22 -8.02 -16.42
CA LEU A 230 10.67 -7.78 -16.52
C LEU A 230 11.34 -8.71 -17.55
N HIS A 231 10.69 -9.84 -17.86
CA HIS A 231 11.13 -10.82 -18.85
C HIS A 231 9.93 -11.28 -19.71
N PRO A 232 9.59 -10.61 -20.81
CA PRO A 232 8.48 -10.99 -21.68
C PRO A 232 8.77 -12.25 -22.50
N ASP A 233 10.05 -12.60 -22.67
CA ASP A 233 10.49 -13.77 -23.43
C ASP A 233 10.83 -14.95 -22.50
N GLY A 234 9.86 -15.35 -21.67
CA GLY A 234 9.85 -16.70 -21.12
C GLY A 234 9.60 -17.69 -22.26
N SER A 235 10.66 -18.31 -22.78
CA SER A 235 10.57 -19.28 -23.88
C SER A 235 9.58 -20.41 -23.58
N SER A 236 8.44 -20.39 -24.27
CA SER A 236 7.70 -21.57 -24.71
C SER A 236 6.87 -21.16 -25.92
N ALA A 237 7.53 -21.12 -27.08
CA ALA A 237 6.84 -21.02 -28.36
C ALA A 237 5.97 -22.28 -28.55
N VAL A 238 4.71 -22.22 -28.11
CA VAL A 238 3.66 -23.11 -28.58
C VAL A 238 2.91 -22.34 -29.66
N SER A 239 3.11 -22.77 -30.89
CA SER A 239 2.37 -22.31 -32.05
C SER A 239 0.91 -22.72 -31.93
N THR A 240 0.01 -21.77 -31.70
CA THR A 240 -1.42 -21.96 -32.01
C THR A 240 -1.98 -20.71 -32.64
N SER A 241 -2.21 -20.84 -33.96
CA SER A 241 -3.19 -20.17 -34.83
C SER A 241 -3.81 -18.85 -34.36
N GLU A 242 -3.51 -17.81 -35.14
CA GLU A 242 -4.23 -16.54 -35.24
C GLU A 242 -5.74 -16.77 -35.42
N GLU A 243 -6.54 -16.44 -34.41
CA GLU A 243 -7.85 -15.84 -34.62
C GLU A 243 -8.36 -15.23 -33.31
N GLN A 244 -8.84 -13.98 -33.41
CA GLN A 244 -9.53 -13.18 -32.38
C GLN A 244 -8.66 -12.33 -31.43
N ALA A 245 -8.14 -11.22 -31.95
CA ALA A 245 -7.87 -10.01 -31.17
C ALA A 245 -7.94 -8.77 -32.07
N ALA A 246 -9.16 -8.39 -32.47
CA ALA A 246 -9.43 -7.13 -33.15
C ALA A 246 -10.41 -6.30 -32.32
N SER A 247 -9.91 -5.69 -31.24
CA SER A 247 -10.44 -4.49 -30.59
C SER A 247 -9.87 -4.42 -29.17
N MET A 248 -8.94 -3.47 -28.95
CA MET A 248 -8.60 -2.77 -27.69
C MET A 248 -7.08 -2.55 -27.51
N SER A 249 -6.78 -1.44 -26.85
CA SER A 249 -5.55 -0.64 -26.70
C SER A 249 -4.20 -1.28 -27.07
N LYS A 250 -3.43 -0.58 -27.90
CA LYS A 250 -2.07 -0.94 -28.31
C LYS A 250 -1.06 -0.81 -27.14
N PRO A 251 -0.03 -1.68 -27.06
CA PRO A 251 1.12 -1.49 -26.18
C PRO A 251 1.84 -0.18 -26.51
N ILE A 252 2.33 0.52 -25.48
CA ILE A 252 3.21 1.69 -25.63
C ILE A 252 4.65 1.19 -25.62
N ASP A 253 5.32 1.24 -26.78
CA ASP A 253 6.72 0.87 -26.95
C ASP A 253 7.62 2.10 -26.75
N PHE A 254 8.60 2.00 -25.85
CA PHE A 254 9.57 3.07 -25.58
C PHE A 254 10.75 2.95 -26.55
N SER A 255 10.69 3.64 -27.69
CA SER A 255 11.85 3.83 -28.55
C SER A 255 12.58 5.15 -28.22
N SER A 256 13.84 5.03 -27.78
CA SER A 256 14.77 6.16 -27.61
C SER A 256 15.21 6.67 -28.98
N ASP A 257 15.16 8.00 -29.17
CA ASP A 257 15.67 8.69 -30.35
C ASP A 257 17.19 8.45 -30.51
N LYS A 258 17.63 8.15 -31.74
CA LYS A 258 18.97 7.65 -32.03
C LYS A 258 19.97 8.79 -32.27
N GLY A 259 20.93 8.93 -31.36
CA GLY A 259 22.24 9.52 -31.63
C GLY A 259 23.28 8.42 -31.92
N ASP A 260 23.99 8.54 -33.03
CA ASP A 260 25.01 7.64 -33.59
C ASP A 260 26.12 7.21 -32.58
N GLY A 261 26.53 5.94 -32.64
CA GLY A 261 27.78 5.45 -32.02
C GLY A 261 27.73 4.11 -31.27
N SER A 262 27.75 3.00 -32.02
CA SER A 262 28.13 1.62 -31.63
C SER A 262 28.31 1.25 -30.13
N ARG A 263 27.25 0.73 -29.52
CA ARG A 263 27.29 -0.32 -28.48
C ARG A 263 26.09 -1.24 -28.71
N GLN A 264 26.30 -2.55 -28.63
CA GLN A 264 25.25 -3.55 -28.75
C GLN A 264 24.46 -3.55 -27.42
N ASP A 265 23.58 -2.56 -27.24
CA ASP A 265 22.71 -2.51 -26.07
C ASP A 265 21.60 -3.56 -26.27
N ALA A 266 21.55 -4.53 -25.36
CA ALA A 266 20.44 -5.47 -25.28
C ALA A 266 19.14 -4.65 -25.14
N LEU A 267 18.19 -4.87 -26.03
CA LEU A 267 16.90 -4.20 -25.99
C LEU A 267 16.21 -4.58 -24.67
N ASP A 268 15.94 -3.60 -23.82
CA ASP A 268 15.18 -3.75 -22.57
C ASP A 268 13.72 -4.02 -22.96
N HIS A 269 13.40 -5.27 -23.24
CA HIS A 269 12.04 -5.69 -23.54
C HIS A 269 11.27 -5.77 -22.22
N SER A 270 10.83 -4.65 -21.65
CA SER A 270 9.89 -4.67 -20.52
C SER A 270 8.50 -4.26 -21.02
N CYS A 271 7.47 -5.03 -20.67
CA CYS A 271 6.08 -4.72 -21.06
C CYS A 271 5.31 -4.15 -19.87
N LEU A 272 4.69 -2.98 -20.06
CA LEU A 272 3.87 -2.29 -19.07
C LEU A 272 2.38 -2.46 -19.40
N TYR A 273 1.60 -2.90 -18.41
CA TYR A 273 0.16 -3.02 -18.51
C TYR A 273 -0.51 -2.25 -17.37
N ILE A 274 -1.62 -1.57 -17.68
CA ILE A 274 -2.35 -0.69 -16.76
C ILE A 274 -3.83 -1.03 -16.87
N GLU A 275 -4.48 -1.26 -15.74
CA GLU A 275 -5.93 -1.43 -15.65
C GLU A 275 -6.48 -0.65 -14.46
N GLU A 276 -7.57 0.07 -14.70
CA GLU A 276 -8.20 0.94 -13.71
C GLU A 276 -9.71 0.76 -13.77
N LYS A 277 -10.35 0.69 -12.61
CA LYS A 277 -11.79 0.70 -12.47
C LYS A 277 -12.19 1.67 -11.37
N TYR A 278 -12.65 2.81 -11.83
CA TYR A 278 -13.18 3.86 -10.98
C TYR A 278 -14.65 3.62 -10.65
N ARG A 279 -15.06 4.19 -9.53
CA ARG A 279 -16.45 4.28 -9.11
C ARG A 279 -17.36 4.85 -10.21
N GLU A 280 -18.49 4.19 -10.48
CA GLU A 280 -19.62 4.86 -11.15
C GLU A 280 -20.25 5.84 -10.14
N GLU A 281 -20.18 7.13 -10.45
CA GLU A 281 -20.95 8.13 -9.71
C GLU A 281 -22.43 7.88 -9.97
N ALA A 282 -23.17 7.50 -8.93
CA ALA A 282 -24.61 7.73 -8.94
C ALA A 282 -24.80 9.25 -9.08
N ILE A 283 -25.20 9.70 -10.26
CA ILE A 283 -25.76 11.04 -10.45
C ILE A 283 -27.00 11.06 -9.56
N VAL A 284 -26.85 11.59 -8.34
CA VAL A 284 -28.00 11.95 -7.51
C VAL A 284 -28.56 13.19 -8.16
N ASP A 285 -29.62 12.99 -8.95
CA ASP A 285 -30.40 14.07 -9.51
C ASP A 285 -30.82 14.99 -8.36
N GLY A 286 -30.32 16.22 -8.39
CA GLY A 286 -30.39 17.15 -7.28
C GLY A 286 -31.80 17.72 -7.12
N HIS A 287 -32.76 16.92 -6.67
CA HIS A 287 -34.07 17.38 -6.20
C HIS A 287 -34.72 16.33 -5.31
N GLN A 288 -34.40 16.36 -4.00
CA GLN A 288 -35.28 16.11 -2.85
C GLN A 288 -34.48 15.51 -1.70
N GLU A 289 -34.03 16.34 -0.76
CA GLU A 289 -33.89 15.95 0.66
C GLU A 289 -33.81 17.19 1.55
N LEU A 290 -34.83 18.04 1.44
CA LEU A 290 -35.21 19.00 2.49
C LEU A 290 -36.63 18.65 2.93
N GLN A 291 -36.77 17.61 3.75
CA GLN A 291 -37.88 17.40 4.68
C GLN A 291 -37.62 16.12 5.47
N GLN A 292 -36.88 16.23 6.57
CA GLN A 292 -37.07 15.45 7.80
C GLN A 292 -36.10 15.95 8.89
N MET A 293 -36.39 17.15 9.39
CA MET A 293 -36.05 17.60 10.73
C MET A 293 -37.12 18.61 11.16
N GLU A 294 -38.27 18.08 11.57
CA GLU A 294 -39.15 18.69 12.59
C GLU A 294 -39.43 17.62 13.66
#